data_AF-A0A0V0V005-F1
#
_entry.id   AF-A0A0V0V005-F1
#
_cell.length_a   1.000
_cell.length_b   1.000
_cell.length_c   1.000
_cell.angle_alpha   90.00
_cell.angle_beta   90.00
_cell.angle_gamma   90.00
#
_symmetry.space_group_name_H-M   'P 1'
#
loop_
_entity.id
_entity.type
_entity.pdbx_description
1 polymer ?
#
loop_
_entity_poly.entity_id
_entity_poly.type
_entity_poly.pdbx_seq_one_letter_code
_entity_poly.pdbx_strand_id
1 'polypeptide(L)'
;LSSVYNQVSQLARWLIVFNLYEFFLVDSLAQILLNIIYLFIQFFPFSPPNFAMVHKVAIVGGGSWGSALSVIVGESVERKKHLFDTSVKLWLFREEVNGEDLAELINRQHENVKYLPGIQLPKNIVNQN
;
A
#
# COMPACT_ATOMS: atom_id res chain seq x y z
N LEU A 1 8.15 -35.81 66.73
CA LEU A 1 7.02 -35.29 65.93
C LEU A 1 7.08 -33.78 65.72
N SER A 2 7.26 -32.96 66.76
CA SER A 2 7.40 -31.48 66.65
C SER A 2 8.64 -31.00 65.86
N SER A 3 9.80 -31.67 66.02
CA SER A 3 11.04 -31.33 65.29
C SER A 3 10.91 -31.51 63.78
N VAL A 4 10.29 -32.62 63.35
CA VAL A 4 10.04 -32.90 61.93
C VAL A 4 9.03 -31.91 61.34
N TYR A 5 7.96 -31.59 62.08
CA TYR A 5 6.97 -30.57 61.64
C TYR A 5 7.60 -29.18 61.50
N ASN A 6 8.49 -28.80 62.42
CA ASN A 6 9.22 -27.54 62.31
C ASN A 6 10.14 -27.52 61.09
N GLN A 7 10.87 -28.61 60.80
CA GLN A 7 11.70 -28.69 59.59
C GLN A 7 10.88 -28.64 58.30
N VAL A 8 9.75 -29.35 58.25
CA VAL A 8 8.85 -29.33 57.08
C VAL A 8 8.20 -27.95 56.90
N SER A 9 7.81 -27.27 57.97
CA SER A 9 7.25 -25.91 57.88
C SER A 9 8.31 -24.86 57.51
N GLN A 10 9.56 -25.03 57.95
CA GLN A 10 10.68 -24.18 57.54
C GLN A 10 10.97 -24.37 56.05
N LEU A 11 11.00 -25.62 55.56
CA LEU A 11 11.17 -25.93 54.15
C LEU A 11 9.99 -25.43 53.30
N ALA A 12 8.76 -25.56 53.78
CA ALA A 12 7.59 -24.99 53.10
C ALA A 12 7.65 -23.47 53.02
N ARG A 13 8.08 -22.79 54.09
CA ARG A 13 8.31 -21.33 54.09
C ARG A 13 9.40 -20.94 53.10
N TRP A 14 10.51 -21.68 53.05
CA TRP A 14 11.58 -21.46 52.08
C TRP A 14 11.13 -21.71 50.64
N LEU A 15 10.36 -22.76 50.39
CA LEU A 15 9.82 -23.07 49.05
C LEU A 15 8.81 -22.04 48.58
N ILE A 16 7.99 -21.48 49.48
CA ILE A 16 7.06 -20.39 49.17
C ILE A 16 7.83 -19.11 48.87
N VAL A 17 8.81 -18.74 49.70
CA VAL A 17 9.65 -17.54 49.46
C VAL A 17 10.47 -17.68 48.18
N PHE A 18 11.00 -18.88 47.90
CA PHE A 18 11.73 -19.19 46.67
C PHE A 18 10.82 -19.13 45.44
N ASN A 19 9.61 -19.68 45.49
CA ASN A 19 8.62 -19.53 44.41
C ASN A 19 8.15 -18.08 44.24
N LEU A 20 8.00 -17.32 45.33
CA LEU A 20 7.63 -15.90 45.26
C LEU A 20 8.73 -15.05 44.60
N TYR A 21 10.01 -15.37 44.88
CA TYR A 21 11.17 -14.69 44.30
C TYR A 21 11.31 -15.01 42.81
N GLU A 22 11.17 -16.28 42.43
CA GLU A 22 11.15 -16.70 41.02
C GLU A 22 9.97 -16.08 40.26
N PHE A 23 8.78 -16.02 40.86
CA PHE A 23 7.61 -15.35 40.29
C PHE A 23 7.87 -13.84 40.05
N PHE A 24 8.48 -13.14 41.01
CA PHE A 24 8.84 -11.71 40.86
C PHE A 24 10.01 -11.47 39.89
N LEU A 25 11.00 -12.37 39.80
CA LEU A 25 12.13 -12.26 38.86
C LEU A 25 11.72 -12.57 37.42
N VAL A 26 10.85 -13.57 37.21
CA VAL A 26 10.32 -13.92 35.88
C VAL A 26 9.43 -12.79 35.34
N ASP A 27 8.65 -12.14 36.20
CA ASP A 27 7.87 -10.95 35.83
C ASP A 27 8.76 -9.74 35.49
N SER A 28 9.90 -9.56 36.18
CA SER A 28 10.82 -8.45 35.89
C SER A 28 11.47 -8.60 34.52
N LEU A 29 11.92 -9.81 34.15
CA LEU A 29 12.49 -10.07 32.82
C LEU A 29 11.44 -9.94 31.72
N ALA A 30 10.22 -10.43 31.95
CA ALA A 30 9.11 -10.24 31.03
C ALA A 30 8.77 -8.76 30.84
N GLN A 31 8.75 -7.96 31.91
CA GLN A 31 8.54 -6.52 31.83
C GLN A 31 9.69 -5.79 31.15
N ILE A 32 10.94 -6.19 31.38
CA ILE A 32 12.11 -5.64 30.68
C ILE A 32 11.99 -5.94 29.18
N LEU A 33 11.62 -7.17 28.80
CA LEU A 33 11.39 -7.55 27.41
C LEU A 33 10.23 -6.76 26.78
N LEU A 34 9.11 -6.61 27.49
CA LEU A 34 7.97 -5.81 27.04
C LEU A 34 8.32 -4.34 26.89
N ASN A 35 9.11 -3.78 27.82
CA ASN A 35 9.59 -2.40 27.75
C ASN A 35 10.58 -2.20 26.59
N ILE A 36 11.45 -3.19 26.32
CA ILE A 36 12.36 -3.16 25.17
C ILE A 36 11.55 -3.23 23.86
N ILE A 37 10.55 -4.10 23.76
CA ILE A 37 9.65 -4.19 22.60
C ILE A 37 8.87 -2.88 22.43
N TYR A 38 8.33 -2.32 23.51
CA TYR A 38 7.61 -1.05 23.48
C TYR A 38 8.52 0.10 23.06
N LEU A 39 9.75 0.15 23.57
CA LEU A 39 10.77 1.12 23.17
C LEU A 39 11.12 0.95 21.68
N PHE A 40 11.24 -0.29 21.21
CA PHE A 40 11.51 -0.58 19.80
C PHE A 40 10.38 -0.10 18.90
N ILE A 41 9.11 -0.27 19.29
CA ILE A 41 7.94 0.22 18.54
C ILE A 41 7.86 1.76 18.53
N GLN A 42 8.28 2.43 19.60
CA GLN A 42 8.29 3.90 19.70
C GLN A 42 9.41 4.54 18.87
N PHE A 43 10.60 3.93 18.83
CA PHE A 43 11.76 4.46 18.10
C PHE A 43 11.85 3.98 16.65
N PHE A 44 11.25 2.84 16.34
CA PHE A 44 11.04 2.35 14.98
C PHE A 44 9.53 2.29 14.74
N PRO A 45 8.88 3.41 14.37
CA PRO A 45 7.54 3.32 13.83
C PRO A 45 7.65 2.38 12.63
N PHE A 46 7.13 1.16 12.78
CA PHE A 46 6.88 0.29 11.64
C PHE A 46 5.93 1.09 10.77
N SER A 47 6.49 1.80 9.80
CA SER A 47 5.72 2.35 8.70
C SER A 47 5.21 1.11 8.01
N PRO A 48 3.91 0.76 8.14
CA PRO A 48 3.40 -0.34 7.34
C PRO A 48 3.78 -0.03 5.89
N PRO A 49 4.27 -1.00 5.10
CA PRO A 49 4.44 -0.78 3.67
C PRO A 49 3.12 -0.18 3.19
N ASN A 50 3.20 1.05 2.66
CA ASN A 50 2.04 1.88 2.37
C ASN A 50 1.04 0.99 1.64
N PHE A 51 -0.10 0.65 2.27
CA PHE A 51 -1.06 -0.29 1.73
C PHE A 51 -1.55 0.27 0.38
N ALA A 52 -0.91 -0.23 -0.69
CA ALA A 52 -1.18 -0.04 -2.11
C ALA A 52 -1.82 1.29 -2.51
N MET A 53 -1.09 2.40 -2.39
CA MET A 53 -1.45 3.59 -3.17
C MET A 53 -0.95 3.37 -4.60
N VAL A 54 -1.79 2.78 -5.44
CA VAL A 54 -1.51 2.66 -6.88
C VAL A 54 -1.37 4.06 -7.47
N HIS A 55 -0.34 4.26 -8.29
CA HIS A 55 -0.06 5.56 -8.89
C HIS A 55 -1.07 5.84 -9.99
N LYS A 56 -1.72 7.00 -9.92
CA LYS A 56 -2.60 7.47 -10.99
C LYS A 56 -1.77 8.14 -12.07
N VAL A 57 -2.08 7.82 -13.33
CA VAL A 57 -1.36 8.35 -14.49
C VAL A 57 -2.28 9.26 -15.30
N ALA A 58 -1.76 10.40 -15.71
CA ALA A 58 -2.43 11.31 -16.63
C ALA A 58 -1.47 11.75 -17.74
N ILE A 59 -1.99 11.85 -18.96
CA ILE A 59 -1.30 12.34 -20.15
C ILE A 59 -1.93 13.69 -20.48
N VAL A 60 -1.10 14.74 -20.55
CA VAL A 60 -1.54 16.09 -20.84
C VAL A 60 -1.12 16.44 -22.27
N GLY A 61 -2.11 16.56 -23.15
CA GLY A 61 -1.94 16.82 -24.57
C GLY A 61 -2.10 15.57 -25.42
N GLY A 62 -2.90 15.65 -26.49
CA GLY A 62 -3.09 14.57 -27.45
C GLY A 62 -3.00 15.03 -28.89
N GLY A 63 -1.93 15.76 -29.19
CA GLY A 63 -1.39 15.78 -30.55
C GLY A 63 -0.84 14.40 -30.94
N SER A 64 -0.12 14.32 -32.05
CA SER A 64 0.37 13.03 -32.58
C SER A 64 1.25 12.28 -31.60
N TRP A 65 2.20 12.99 -30.96
CA TRP A 65 3.09 12.40 -29.95
C TRP A 65 2.37 12.00 -28.66
N GLY A 66 1.40 12.81 -28.19
CA GLY A 66 0.62 12.49 -27.00
C GLY A 66 -0.26 11.25 -27.20
N SER A 67 -0.80 11.10 -28.41
CA SER A 67 -1.60 9.92 -28.80
C SER A 67 -0.73 8.67 -28.97
N ALA A 68 0.46 8.78 -29.53
CA ALA A 68 1.39 7.64 -29.58
C ALA A 68 1.83 7.22 -28.18
N LEU A 69 2.09 8.19 -27.29
CA LEU A 69 2.47 7.92 -25.91
C LEU A 69 1.33 7.23 -25.13
N SER A 70 0.07 7.59 -25.38
CA SER A 70 -1.06 6.98 -24.70
C SER A 70 -1.21 5.49 -25.02
N VAL A 71 -0.83 5.05 -26.22
CA VAL A 71 -0.73 3.61 -26.54
C VAL A 71 0.29 2.92 -25.63
N ILE A 72 1.51 3.43 -25.59
CA ILE A 72 2.62 2.83 -24.84
C ILE A 72 2.33 2.82 -23.33
N VAL A 73 1.82 3.94 -22.81
CA VAL A 73 1.50 4.12 -21.39
C VAL A 73 0.31 3.26 -20.99
N GLY A 74 -0.77 3.27 -21.78
CA GLY A 74 -1.97 2.47 -21.51
C GLY A 74 -1.66 0.99 -21.37
N GLU A 75 -0.88 0.43 -22.30
CA GLU A 75 -0.43 -0.95 -22.21
C GLU A 75 0.51 -1.22 -21.02
N SER A 76 1.41 -0.28 -20.72
CA SER A 76 2.38 -0.44 -19.63
C SER A 76 1.71 -0.45 -18.26
N VAL A 77 0.69 0.40 -18.08
CA VAL A 77 -0.15 0.45 -16.89
C VAL A 77 -0.94 -0.85 -16.75
N GLU A 78 -1.52 -1.36 -17.83
CA GLU A 78 -2.26 -2.62 -17.85
C GLU A 78 -1.39 -3.82 -17.44
N ARG A 79 -0.10 -3.82 -17.82
CA ARG A 79 0.87 -4.84 -17.39
C ARG A 79 1.32 -4.70 -15.93
N LYS A 80 1.19 -3.51 -15.33
CA LYS A 80 1.74 -3.16 -14.01
C LYS A 80 0.65 -2.71 -13.02
N LYS A 81 -0.50 -3.39 -13.00
CA LYS A 81 -1.66 -3.07 -12.12
C LYS A 81 -1.35 -3.05 -10.62
N HIS A 82 -0.29 -3.74 -10.18
CA HIS A 82 0.15 -3.70 -8.79
C HIS A 82 0.84 -2.37 -8.41
N LEU A 83 1.26 -1.57 -9.38
CA LEU A 83 1.91 -0.28 -9.18
C LEU A 83 1.05 0.91 -9.62
N PHE A 84 0.18 0.72 -10.62
CA PHE A 84 -0.57 1.79 -11.27
C PHE A 84 -2.07 1.53 -11.28
N ASP A 85 -2.85 2.60 -11.16
CA ASP A 85 -4.29 2.55 -11.42
C ASP A 85 -4.51 2.17 -12.88
N THR A 86 -5.46 1.27 -13.15
CA THR A 86 -5.70 0.79 -14.52
C THR A 86 -6.13 1.93 -15.44
N SER A 87 -6.87 2.92 -14.93
CA SER A 87 -7.35 4.05 -15.71
C SER A 87 -6.26 5.10 -15.92
N VAL A 88 -6.04 5.48 -17.18
CA VAL A 88 -5.13 6.55 -17.56
C VAL A 88 -5.95 7.70 -18.12
N LYS A 89 -5.84 8.86 -17.49
CA LYS A 89 -6.55 10.05 -17.95
C LYS A 89 -5.82 10.70 -19.11
N LEU A 90 -6.52 11.00 -20.19
CA LEU A 90 -6.01 11.77 -21.31
C LEU A 90 -6.69 13.13 -21.32
N TRP A 91 -5.91 14.18 -21.09
CA TRP A 91 -6.37 15.56 -21.19
C TRP A 91 -6.06 16.10 -22.58
N LEU A 92 -7.08 16.59 -23.27
CA LEU A 92 -6.99 17.21 -24.59
C LEU A 92 -7.49 18.65 -24.52
N PHE A 93 -6.91 19.53 -25.33
CA PHE A 93 -7.53 20.81 -25.60
C PHE A 93 -8.83 20.56 -26.38
N ARG A 94 -9.91 21.26 -26.03
CA ARG A 94 -11.22 21.08 -26.67
C ARG A 94 -11.12 21.50 -28.13
N GLU A 95 -11.47 20.59 -29.02
CA GLU A 95 -11.40 20.78 -30.46
C GLU A 95 -12.54 20.03 -31.15
N GLU A 96 -13.04 20.58 -32.24
CA GLU A 96 -14.09 19.99 -33.06
C GLU A 96 -13.49 19.38 -34.34
N VAL A 97 -13.90 18.16 -34.67
CA VAL A 97 -13.52 17.45 -35.90
C VAL A 97 -14.79 16.90 -36.54
N ASN A 98 -15.05 17.30 -37.78
CA ASN A 98 -16.26 16.89 -38.54
C ASN A 98 -17.59 17.20 -37.83
N GLY A 99 -17.68 18.28 -37.04
CA GLY A 99 -18.91 18.62 -36.32
C GLY A 99 -19.05 18.01 -34.93
N GLU A 100 -18.07 17.22 -34.48
CA GLU A 100 -18.10 16.52 -33.19
C GLU A 100 -16.88 16.88 -32.32
N ASP A 101 -17.02 16.86 -30.99
CA ASP A 101 -15.90 17.05 -30.07
C ASP A 101 -14.93 15.87 -30.19
N LEU A 102 -13.66 16.17 -30.44
CA LEU A 102 -12.59 15.19 -30.55
C LEU A 102 -12.47 14.35 -29.27
N ALA A 103 -12.72 14.93 -28.09
CA ALA A 103 -12.67 14.23 -26.82
C ALA A 103 -13.74 13.13 -26.73
N GLU A 104 -14.98 13.43 -27.12
CA GLU A 104 -16.07 12.47 -27.16
C GLU A 104 -15.83 11.39 -28.21
N LEU A 105 -15.34 11.80 -29.39
CA LEU A 105 -15.01 10.88 -30.47
C LEU A 105 -13.94 9.87 -30.04
N ILE A 106 -12.88 10.32 -29.36
CA ILE A 106 -11.83 9.47 -28.81
C ILE A 106 -12.39 8.52 -27.75
N ASN A 107 -13.24 8.99 -26.84
CA ASN A 107 -13.84 8.11 -25.83
C ASN A 107 -14.74 7.03 -26.44
N ARG A 108 -15.43 7.33 -27.54
CA ARG A 108 -16.35 6.39 -28.20
C ARG A 108 -15.64 5.41 -29.12
N GLN A 109 -14.70 5.89 -29.92
CA GLN A 109 -14.01 5.11 -30.95
C GLN A 109 -12.66 4.55 -30.49
N HIS A 110 -12.14 5.02 -29.35
CA HIS A 110 -10.78 4.77 -28.90
C HIS A 110 -9.74 5.06 -29.98
N GLU A 111 -9.94 6.12 -30.76
CA GLU A 111 -9.03 6.50 -31.84
C GLU A 111 -8.95 8.03 -31.93
N ASN A 112 -7.72 8.56 -32.06
CA ASN A 112 -7.53 9.97 -32.36
C ASN A 112 -7.49 10.17 -33.88
N VAL A 113 -8.67 10.25 -34.50
CA VAL A 113 -8.83 10.33 -35.96
C VAL A 113 -8.08 11.48 -36.62
N LYS A 114 -7.75 12.54 -35.86
CA LYS A 114 -7.04 13.71 -36.37
C LYS A 114 -5.53 13.57 -36.28
N TYR A 115 -5.03 13.17 -35.12
CA TYR A 115 -3.59 13.22 -34.82
C TYR A 115 -2.88 11.86 -34.92
N LEU A 116 -3.64 10.76 -34.88
CA LEU A 116 -3.14 9.39 -35.00
C LEU A 116 -4.20 8.46 -35.65
N PRO A 117 -4.56 8.70 -36.93
CA PRO A 117 -5.58 7.93 -37.62
C PRO A 117 -5.16 6.47 -37.83
N GLY A 118 -6.13 5.56 -37.75
CA GLY A 118 -5.96 4.12 -37.98
C GLY A 118 -5.31 3.34 -36.83
N ILE A 119 -4.99 4.00 -35.71
CA ILE A 119 -4.41 3.35 -34.53
C ILE A 119 -5.38 3.42 -33.36
N GLN A 120 -5.75 2.25 -32.87
CA GLN A 120 -6.61 2.07 -31.71
C GLN A 120 -5.84 2.33 -30.42
N LEU A 121 -6.34 3.25 -29.61
CA LEU A 121 -5.89 3.54 -28.27
C LEU A 121 -6.36 2.43 -27.31
N PRO A 122 -5.57 2.10 -26.28
CA PRO A 122 -5.99 1.17 -25.24
C PRO A 122 -7.29 1.61 -24.55
N LYS A 123 -8.17 0.65 -24.24
CA LYS A 123 -9.50 0.93 -23.64
C LYS A 123 -9.43 1.61 -22.27
N ASN A 124 -8.29 1.51 -21.60
CA ASN A 124 -8.05 2.13 -20.30
C ASN A 124 -7.61 3.60 -20.41
N ILE A 125 -7.43 4.13 -21.62
CA ILE A 125 -7.29 5.56 -21.88
C ILE A 125 -8.68 6.20 -21.89
N VAL A 126 -8.90 7.14 -20.97
CA VAL A 126 -10.18 7.84 -20.82
C VAL A 126 -9.98 9.36 -20.82
N ASN A 127 -10.79 10.06 -21.59
CA ASN A 127 -10.85 11.52 -21.57
C ASN A 127 -11.98 11.98 -20.63
N GLN A 128 -11.69 12.97 -19.77
CA GLN A 128 -12.62 13.52 -18.76
C GLN A 128 -12.87 15.03 -18.90
N ASN A 129 -12.46 15.63 -20.03
CA ASN A 129 -12.62 17.06 -20.29
C ASN A 129 -13.98 17.42 -20.91
#